data_AF-A0A846CAX4-F1
#
_entry.id   AF-A0A846CAX4-F1
#
_cell.length_a   1.000
_cell.length_b   1.000
_cell.length_c   1.000
_cell.angle_alpha   90.00
_cell.angle_beta   90.00
_cell.angle_gamma   90.00
#
_symmetry.space_group_name_H-M   'P 1'
#
loop_
_entity.id
_entity.type
_entity.pdbx_description
1 polymer ?
#
loop_
_entity_poly.entity_id
_entity_poly.type
_entity_poly.pdbx_seq_one_letter_code
_entity_poly.pdbx_strand_id
1 'polypeptide(L)'
;APEIGFNTEIISKLDGISKGLHPLEYECIDISIDYCIVNMITISRDGFIDSDFAMPEGIEKLGGEIFNKLQKIIEEIPDFFTEKAEFDRWQEKYAFTWLEQYRQLAIKYRNIGFDWKFTDEQETILKLYYDANVLLVDCLVDSNHIVASLKQEIQETLLLPIAEIEKRKREKLEL
;
A
#
# COMPACT_ATOMS: atom_id res chain seq x y z
N ALA A 1 12.75 9.65 19.15
CA ALA A 1 12.77 9.26 17.73
C ALA A 1 11.47 8.51 17.50
N PRO A 2 10.48 9.12 16.84
CA PRO A 2 9.19 8.46 16.61
C PRO A 2 9.37 7.32 15.63
N GLU A 3 8.53 6.32 15.80
CA GLU A 3 8.76 4.93 15.50
C GLU A 3 8.89 4.61 14.00
N ILE A 4 10.09 4.17 13.60
CA ILE A 4 10.29 3.35 12.40
C ILE A 4 9.43 2.07 12.47
N GLY A 5 9.10 1.61 13.68
CA GLY A 5 8.38 0.36 13.94
C GLY A 5 6.93 0.28 13.44
N PHE A 6 6.17 1.40 13.40
CA PHE A 6 4.76 1.36 12.99
C PHE A 6 4.61 0.99 11.51
N ASN A 7 5.40 1.64 10.64
CA ASN A 7 5.42 1.34 9.21
C ASN A 7 5.99 -0.06 8.95
N THR A 8 7.03 -0.47 9.67
CA THR A 8 7.61 -1.81 9.50
C THR A 8 6.65 -2.92 9.93
N GLU A 9 5.87 -2.74 11.01
CA GLU A 9 4.90 -3.74 11.46
C GLU A 9 3.74 -3.88 10.46
N ILE A 10 3.16 -2.77 9.99
CA ILE A 10 2.09 -2.79 8.98
C ILE A 10 2.62 -3.37 7.66
N ILE A 11 3.81 -2.97 7.21
CA ILE A 11 4.43 -3.53 6.00
C ILE A 11 4.66 -5.02 6.17
N SER A 12 5.17 -5.48 7.32
CA SER A 12 5.39 -6.92 7.56
C SER A 12 4.09 -7.72 7.59
N LYS A 13 2.99 -7.14 8.10
CA LYS A 13 1.67 -7.78 8.07
C LYS A 13 1.10 -7.79 6.65
N LEU A 14 1.24 -6.71 5.90
CA LEU A 14 0.87 -6.67 4.47
C LEU A 14 1.72 -7.60 3.61
N ASP A 15 3.01 -7.72 3.92
CA ASP A 15 3.94 -8.65 3.26
C ASP A 15 3.61 -10.10 3.64
N GLY A 16 3.19 -10.36 4.88
CA GLY A 16 2.64 -11.65 5.31
C GLY A 16 1.34 -12.01 4.59
N ILE A 17 0.44 -11.04 4.40
CA ILE A 17 -0.79 -11.20 3.60
C ILE A 17 -0.42 -11.45 2.13
N SER A 18 0.55 -10.71 1.58
CA SER A 18 1.09 -10.87 0.23
C SER A 18 1.73 -12.25 0.01
N LYS A 19 2.48 -12.76 1.00
CA LYS A 19 3.09 -14.10 0.97
C LYS A 19 2.07 -15.24 1.13
N GLY A 20 0.94 -14.96 1.80
CA GLY A 20 -0.21 -15.88 1.89
C GLY A 20 -1.05 -15.93 0.62
N LEU A 21 -0.97 -14.90 -0.22
CA LEU A 21 -1.42 -14.94 -1.61
C LEU A 21 -0.42 -15.77 -2.41
N HIS A 22 -0.49 -17.10 -2.30
CA HIS A 22 -0.03 -17.97 -3.38
C HIS A 22 -0.55 -17.39 -4.70
N PRO A 23 0.21 -17.39 -5.82
CA PRO A 23 -0.15 -16.74 -7.09
C PRO A 23 -1.45 -17.33 -7.67
N LEU A 24 -2.56 -16.98 -7.05
CA LEU A 24 -3.91 -17.16 -7.51
C LEU A 24 -4.09 -16.02 -8.50
N GLU A 25 -3.94 -16.41 -9.77
CA GLU A 25 -4.66 -15.87 -10.90
C GLU A 25 -4.95 -14.36 -10.80
N TYR A 26 -4.05 -13.60 -11.40
CA TYR A 26 -4.05 -12.15 -11.65
C TYR A 26 -5.43 -11.48 -11.90
N GLU A 27 -6.26 -11.33 -10.89
CA GLU A 27 -7.40 -10.38 -10.88
C GLU A 27 -7.06 -9.08 -10.14
N CYS A 28 -6.00 -9.06 -9.33
CA CYS A 28 -5.66 -7.91 -8.48
C CYS A 28 -4.31 -7.24 -8.80
N ILE A 29 -3.90 -7.29 -10.08
CA ILE A 29 -2.70 -6.61 -10.61
C ILE A 29 -2.59 -5.18 -10.08
N ASP A 30 -3.73 -4.49 -9.97
CA ASP A 30 -3.80 -3.11 -9.53
C ASP A 30 -3.36 -2.92 -8.07
N ILE A 31 -3.85 -3.76 -7.14
CA ILE A 31 -3.50 -3.68 -5.72
C ILE A 31 -2.06 -4.12 -5.49
N SER A 32 -1.60 -5.15 -6.20
CA SER A 32 -0.20 -5.60 -6.12
C SER A 32 0.75 -4.49 -6.54
N ILE A 33 0.41 -3.73 -7.60
CA ILE A 33 1.24 -2.62 -8.07
C ILE A 33 1.18 -1.43 -7.11
N ASP A 34 0.00 -1.07 -6.58
CA ASP A 34 -0.12 -0.04 -5.55
C ASP A 34 0.70 -0.39 -4.30
N TYR A 35 0.65 -1.65 -3.87
CA TYR A 35 1.45 -2.13 -2.76
C TYR A 35 2.95 -1.93 -3.04
N CYS A 36 3.44 -2.33 -4.21
CA CYS A 36 4.84 -2.12 -4.57
C CYS A 36 5.22 -0.63 -4.58
N ILE A 37 4.38 0.24 -5.14
CA ILE A 37 4.61 1.69 -5.17
C ILE A 37 4.66 2.27 -3.73
N VAL A 38 3.73 1.89 -2.86
CA VAL A 38 3.70 2.35 -1.46
C VAL A 38 4.88 1.80 -0.66
N ASN A 39 5.21 0.52 -0.85
CA ASN A 39 6.33 -0.12 -0.17
C ASN A 39 7.64 0.60 -0.52
N MET A 40 7.84 0.97 -1.78
CA MET A 40 8.98 1.78 -2.22
C MET A 40 9.08 3.12 -1.51
N ILE A 41 7.96 3.84 -1.41
CA ILE A 41 7.90 5.14 -0.73
C ILE A 41 8.20 4.99 0.76
N THR A 42 7.78 3.88 1.37
CA THR A 42 7.86 3.68 2.81
C THR A 42 9.23 3.17 3.25
N ILE A 43 9.82 2.21 2.53
CA ILE A 43 11.18 1.71 2.80
C ILE A 43 12.20 2.83 2.60
N SER A 44 11.97 3.69 1.60
CA SER A 44 12.91 4.76 1.25
C SER A 44 12.66 6.05 2.02
N ARG A 45 11.76 6.09 3.02
CA ARG A 45 11.34 7.32 3.72
C ARG A 45 12.50 8.08 4.37
N ASP A 46 13.61 7.40 4.64
CA ASP A 46 14.84 7.99 5.19
C ASP A 46 15.86 8.41 4.12
N GLY A 47 15.47 8.44 2.84
CA GLY A 47 16.31 8.83 1.70
C GLY A 47 17.29 7.75 1.25
N PHE A 48 17.16 6.52 1.76
CA PHE A 48 17.97 5.37 1.38
C PHE A 48 17.18 4.47 0.42
N ILE A 49 17.69 4.26 -0.79
CA ILE A 49 17.12 3.31 -1.74
C ILE A 49 17.88 2.00 -1.58
N ASP A 50 17.13 0.90 -1.47
CA ASP A 50 17.70 -0.44 -1.33
C ASP A 50 18.49 -0.82 -2.60
N SER A 51 19.64 -1.47 -2.41
CA SER A 51 20.45 -2.03 -3.49
C SER A 51 19.69 -3.05 -4.33
N ASP A 52 18.73 -3.74 -3.72
CA ASP A 52 17.90 -4.74 -4.38
C ASP A 52 16.68 -4.11 -5.06
N PHE A 53 16.70 -2.78 -5.30
CA PHE A 53 15.67 -2.08 -6.04
C PHE A 53 15.55 -2.65 -7.47
N ALA A 54 14.54 -3.49 -7.67
CA ALA A 54 14.12 -3.95 -8.97
C ALA A 54 12.72 -3.39 -9.28
N MET A 55 12.51 -3.05 -10.55
CA MET A 55 11.18 -2.70 -11.02
C MET A 55 10.21 -3.86 -10.72
N PRO A 56 9.09 -3.64 -10.02
CA PRO A 56 8.14 -4.70 -9.69
C PRO A 56 7.69 -5.43 -10.96
N GLU A 57 7.75 -6.76 -10.93
CA GLU A 57 7.26 -7.60 -12.02
C GLU A 57 5.77 -7.31 -12.24
N GLY A 58 5.37 -6.98 -13.47
CA GLY A 58 3.99 -6.62 -13.79
C GLY A 58 3.71 -5.11 -13.83
N ILE A 59 4.67 -4.23 -13.52
CA ILE A 59 4.44 -2.77 -13.64
C ILE A 59 4.12 -2.35 -15.08
N GLU A 60 4.56 -3.12 -16.08
CA GLU A 60 4.20 -2.94 -17.49
C GLU A 60 2.69 -3.06 -17.74
N LYS A 61 1.98 -3.76 -16.85
CA LYS A 61 0.51 -3.89 -16.90
C LYS A 61 -0.21 -2.61 -16.50
N LEU A 62 0.44 -1.67 -15.81
CA LEU A 62 -0.12 -0.33 -15.61
C LEU A 62 -0.40 0.35 -16.95
N GLY A 63 0.48 0.12 -17.94
CA GLY A 63 0.44 0.76 -19.24
C GLY A 63 0.41 2.29 -19.16
N GLY A 64 0.22 2.93 -20.31
CA GLY A 64 -0.09 4.36 -20.39
C GLY A 64 1.01 5.30 -19.87
N GLU A 65 0.58 6.48 -19.42
CA GLU A 65 1.49 7.58 -19.06
C GLU A 65 2.27 7.31 -17.75
N ILE A 66 1.64 6.63 -16.78
CA ILE A 66 2.28 6.33 -15.49
C ILE A 66 3.46 5.37 -15.68
N PHE A 67 3.29 4.30 -16.47
CA PHE A 67 4.34 3.33 -16.74
C PHE A 67 5.56 3.99 -17.38
N ASN A 68 5.36 4.77 -18.44
CA ASN A 68 6.44 5.45 -19.15
C ASN A 68 7.23 6.41 -18.22
N LYS A 69 6.53 7.09 -17.31
CA LYS A 69 7.17 8.01 -16.36
C LYS A 69 7.92 7.28 -15.25
N LEU A 70 7.33 6.21 -14.71
CA LEU A 70 7.99 5.37 -13.71
C LEU A 70 9.23 4.71 -14.28
N GLN A 71 9.13 4.11 -15.47
CA GLN A 71 10.27 3.52 -16.17
C GLN A 71 11.41 4.52 -16.33
N LYS A 72 11.11 5.73 -16.83
CA LYS A 72 12.12 6.76 -17.04
C LYS A 72 12.84 7.16 -15.75
N ILE A 73 12.10 7.30 -14.64
CA ILE A 73 12.69 7.65 -13.34
C ILE A 73 13.51 6.48 -12.79
N ILE A 74 13.08 5.23 -13.00
CA ILE A 74 13.82 4.03 -12.58
C ILE A 74 15.15 3.91 -13.33
N GLU A 75 15.17 4.22 -14.62
CA GLU A 75 16.39 4.22 -15.46
C GLU A 75 17.45 5.25 -15.00
N GLU A 76 17.11 6.20 -14.12
CA GLU A 76 18.06 7.15 -13.53
C GLU A 76 18.92 6.53 -12.41
N ILE A 77 18.55 5.35 -11.91
CA ILE A 77 19.25 4.67 -10.83
C ILE A 77 20.41 3.85 -11.42
N PRO A 78 21.67 4.11 -11.03
CA PRO A 78 22.80 3.27 -11.43
C PRO A 78 22.62 1.84 -10.94
N ASP A 79 23.09 0.85 -11.68
CA ASP A 79 23.01 -0.55 -11.23
C ASP A 79 23.94 -0.76 -10.02
N PHE A 80 23.36 -1.18 -8.89
CA PHE A 80 24.12 -1.39 -7.66
C PHE A 80 25.19 -2.48 -7.79
N PHE A 81 24.87 -3.56 -8.48
CA PHE A 81 25.73 -4.74 -8.59
C PHE A 81 26.91 -4.51 -9.53
N THR A 82 26.73 -3.72 -10.58
CA THR A 82 27.79 -3.41 -11.55
C THR A 82 28.53 -2.11 -11.24
N GLU A 83 27.87 -1.12 -10.64
CA GLU A 83 28.37 0.26 -10.51
C GLU A 83 28.23 0.82 -9.09
N LYS A 84 28.47 -0.01 -8.06
CA LYS A 84 28.33 0.35 -6.64
C LYS A 84 28.85 1.74 -6.26
N ALA A 85 30.05 2.12 -6.70
CA ALA A 85 30.63 3.41 -6.34
C ALA A 85 29.88 4.61 -6.97
N GLU A 86 29.27 4.40 -8.14
CA GLU A 86 28.40 5.38 -8.79
C GLU A 86 27.03 5.41 -8.13
N PHE A 87 26.47 4.25 -7.80
CA PHE A 87 25.26 4.14 -6.99
C PHE A 87 25.41 4.88 -5.65
N ASP A 88 26.50 4.63 -4.90
CA ASP A 88 26.76 5.27 -3.60
C ASP A 88 26.78 6.82 -3.75
N ARG A 89 27.45 7.34 -4.79
CA ARG A 89 27.46 8.80 -5.08
C ARG A 89 26.10 9.33 -5.52
N TRP A 90 25.37 8.55 -6.30
CA TRP A 90 24.04 8.91 -6.75
C TRP A 90 23.05 8.95 -5.58
N GLN A 91 23.13 7.97 -4.67
CA GLN A 91 22.32 7.87 -3.46
C GLN A 91 22.48 9.13 -2.60
N GLU A 92 23.73 9.52 -2.29
CA GLU A 92 24.02 10.70 -1.47
C GLU A 92 23.49 12.01 -2.09
N LYS A 93 23.45 12.10 -3.42
CA LYS A 93 23.16 13.36 -4.13
C LYS A 93 21.73 13.49 -4.64
N TYR A 94 21.10 12.38 -5.03
CA TYR A 94 19.88 12.40 -5.83
C TYR A 94 18.72 11.57 -5.24
N ALA A 95 18.98 10.60 -4.35
CA ALA A 95 17.94 9.67 -3.86
C ALA A 95 16.71 10.38 -3.29
N PHE A 96 16.89 11.44 -2.49
CA PHE A 96 15.77 12.18 -1.93
C PHE A 96 14.91 12.85 -3.01
N THR A 97 15.54 13.53 -3.98
CA THR A 97 14.79 14.22 -5.05
C THR A 97 14.10 13.21 -5.96
N TRP A 98 14.77 12.10 -6.26
CA TRP A 98 14.20 10.98 -7.00
C TRP A 98 12.97 10.42 -6.30
N LEU A 99 13.05 10.18 -4.98
CA LEU A 99 11.96 9.63 -4.19
C LEU A 99 10.73 10.55 -4.16
N GLU A 100 10.93 11.86 -4.07
CA GLU A 100 9.83 12.81 -4.17
C GLU A 100 9.16 12.75 -5.54
N GLN A 101 9.93 12.67 -6.63
CA GLN A 101 9.34 12.54 -7.97
C GLN A 101 8.53 11.25 -8.11
N TYR A 102 9.07 10.13 -7.62
CA TYR A 102 8.38 8.84 -7.57
C TYR A 102 7.07 8.94 -6.78
N ARG A 103 7.10 9.56 -5.60
CA ARG A 103 5.91 9.81 -4.77
C ARG A 103 4.88 10.68 -5.48
N GLN A 104 5.29 11.72 -6.20
CA GLN A 104 4.36 12.56 -6.95
C GLN A 104 3.66 11.79 -8.07
N LEU A 105 4.32 10.82 -8.71
CA LEU A 105 3.67 9.94 -9.67
C LEU A 105 2.65 9.03 -9.00
N ALA A 106 2.99 8.44 -7.85
CA ALA A 106 2.06 7.63 -7.05
C ALA A 106 0.81 8.43 -6.66
N ILE A 107 0.99 9.64 -6.15
CA ILE A 107 -0.12 10.52 -5.76
C ILE A 107 -0.97 10.87 -6.98
N LYS A 108 -0.34 11.31 -8.07
CA LYS A 108 -1.06 11.81 -9.25
C LYS A 108 -1.91 10.74 -9.92
N TYR A 109 -1.37 9.54 -10.10
CA TYR A 109 -2.01 8.51 -10.92
C TYR A 109 -2.77 7.48 -10.10
N ARG A 110 -2.44 7.32 -8.82
CA ARG A 110 -2.97 6.26 -7.96
C ARG A 110 -3.57 6.77 -6.65
N ASN A 111 -3.41 8.07 -6.35
CA ASN A 111 -3.91 8.69 -5.12
C ASN A 111 -3.39 7.99 -3.85
N ILE A 112 -2.13 7.55 -3.87
CA ILE A 112 -1.43 6.87 -2.77
C ILE A 112 -0.06 7.51 -2.51
N GLY A 113 0.54 7.21 -1.35
CA GLY A 113 1.87 7.69 -1.00
C GLY A 113 1.91 9.09 -0.37
N PHE A 114 0.76 9.60 0.06
CA PHE A 114 0.70 10.87 0.80
C PHE A 114 1.42 10.79 2.14
N ASP A 115 2.13 11.87 2.46
CA ASP A 115 2.62 12.11 3.81
C ASP A 115 1.53 12.83 4.61
N TRP A 116 0.67 12.04 5.27
CA TRP A 116 -0.49 12.53 5.99
C TRP A 116 -0.16 13.33 7.26
N LYS A 117 1.09 13.31 7.73
CA LYS A 117 1.54 14.02 8.94
C LYS A 117 0.65 13.73 10.16
N PHE A 118 0.25 12.47 10.34
CA PHE A 118 -0.52 12.07 11.51
C PHE A 118 0.26 12.32 12.80
N THR A 119 -0.45 12.68 13.87
CA THR A 119 0.13 12.70 15.21
C THR A 119 0.21 11.29 15.79
N ASP A 120 1.05 11.08 16.79
CA ASP A 120 1.19 9.79 17.49
C ASP A 120 -0.18 9.27 17.98
N GLU A 121 -1.06 10.16 18.46
CA GLU A 121 -2.42 9.80 18.86
C GLU A 121 -3.28 9.35 17.67
N GLN A 122 -3.17 10.03 16.53
CA GLN A 122 -3.91 9.65 15.31
C GLN A 122 -3.42 8.31 14.76
N GLU A 123 -2.10 8.08 14.75
CA GLU A 123 -1.53 6.78 14.35
C GLU A 123 -2.02 5.67 15.28
N THR A 124 -2.08 5.92 16.59
CA THR A 124 -2.61 4.96 17.57
C THR A 124 -4.07 4.61 17.30
N ILE A 125 -4.90 5.61 17.00
CA ILE A 125 -6.33 5.39 16.67
C ILE A 125 -6.46 4.58 15.38
N LEU A 126 -5.67 4.89 14.35
CA LEU A 126 -5.66 4.14 13.09
C LEU A 126 -5.21 2.71 13.29
N LYS A 127 -4.21 2.46 14.16
CA LYS A 127 -3.77 1.12 14.54
C LYS A 127 -4.90 0.32 15.16
N LEU A 128 -5.60 0.90 16.14
CA LEU A 128 -6.73 0.25 16.80
C LEU A 128 -7.85 -0.07 15.82
N TYR A 129 -8.16 0.85 14.90
CA TYR A 129 -9.14 0.61 13.84
C TYR A 129 -8.72 -0.55 12.92
N TYR A 130 -7.46 -0.57 12.49
CA TYR A 130 -6.91 -1.66 11.69
C TYR A 130 -6.96 -3.01 12.41
N ASP A 131 -6.45 -3.10 13.64
CA ASP A 131 -6.40 -4.34 14.42
C ASP A 131 -7.83 -4.88 14.69
N ALA A 132 -8.79 -3.99 14.96
CA ALA A 132 -10.20 -4.37 15.13
C ALA A 132 -10.80 -4.95 13.84
N ASN A 133 -10.47 -4.37 12.68
CA ASN A 133 -10.95 -4.87 11.38
C ASN A 133 -10.29 -6.19 10.99
N VAL A 134 -9.00 -6.38 11.28
CA VAL A 134 -8.33 -7.68 11.08
C VAL A 134 -9.02 -8.75 11.90
N LEU A 135 -9.26 -8.50 13.19
CA LEU A 135 -9.98 -9.44 14.05
C LEU A 135 -11.38 -9.75 13.51
N LEU A 136 -12.10 -8.75 12.99
CA LEU A 136 -13.41 -8.97 12.41
C LEU A 136 -13.35 -9.85 11.16
N VAL A 137 -12.41 -9.59 10.26
CA VAL A 137 -12.21 -10.41 9.05
C VAL A 137 -11.85 -11.84 9.43
N ASP A 138 -10.94 -12.04 10.38
CA ASP A 138 -10.56 -13.37 10.87
C ASP A 138 -11.79 -14.11 11.42
N CYS A 139 -12.61 -13.42 12.21
CA CYS A 139 -13.88 -13.97 12.70
C CYS A 139 -14.81 -14.37 11.55
N LEU A 140 -14.95 -13.53 10.50
CA LEU A 140 -15.82 -13.83 9.36
C LEU A 140 -15.32 -14.99 8.50
N VAL A 141 -14.00 -15.15 8.37
CA VAL A 141 -13.38 -16.24 7.62
C VAL A 141 -13.60 -17.58 8.33
N ASP A 142 -13.35 -17.63 9.64
CA ASP A 142 -13.38 -18.87 10.42
C ASP A 142 -14.77 -19.22 10.97
N SER A 143 -15.75 -18.31 10.91
CA SER A 143 -17.08 -18.56 11.45
C SER A 143 -17.95 -19.42 10.53
N ASN A 144 -17.97 -20.73 10.79
CA ASN A 144 -18.98 -21.65 10.22
C ASN A 144 -20.40 -21.43 10.78
N HIS A 145 -20.55 -20.57 11.79
CA HIS A 145 -21.80 -20.34 12.53
C HIS A 145 -22.52 -19.02 12.19
N ILE A 146 -21.94 -18.17 11.33
CA ILE A 146 -22.59 -16.93 10.90
C ILE A 146 -23.50 -17.23 9.70
N VAL A 147 -24.73 -16.72 9.75
CA VAL A 147 -25.69 -16.81 8.65
C VAL A 147 -25.12 -16.10 7.43
N ALA A 148 -25.16 -16.73 6.25
CA ALA A 148 -24.56 -16.22 5.02
C ALA A 148 -24.98 -14.77 4.70
N SER A 149 -26.25 -14.42 4.90
CA SER A 149 -26.77 -13.07 4.68
C SER A 149 -26.15 -12.02 5.62
N LEU A 150 -25.88 -12.39 6.88
CA LEU A 150 -25.24 -11.51 7.84
C LEU A 150 -23.76 -11.34 7.52
N LYS A 151 -23.08 -12.42 7.10
CA LYS A 151 -21.69 -12.36 6.63
C LYS A 151 -21.56 -11.42 5.43
N GLN A 152 -22.48 -11.53 4.47
CA GLN A 152 -22.53 -10.66 3.30
C GLN A 152 -22.79 -9.19 3.69
N GLU A 153 -23.75 -8.92 4.58
CA GLU A 153 -24.03 -7.57 5.06
C GLU A 153 -22.81 -6.93 5.73
N ILE A 154 -22.09 -7.68 6.57
CA ILE A 154 -20.87 -7.20 7.22
C ILE A 154 -19.80 -6.90 6.17
N GLN A 155 -19.55 -7.81 5.23
CA GLN A 155 -18.57 -7.61 4.15
C GLN A 155 -18.89 -6.39 3.28
N GLU A 156 -20.17 -6.16 2.96
CA GLU A 156 -20.60 -5.03 2.13
C GLU A 156 -20.56 -3.68 2.85
N THR A 157 -20.53 -3.67 4.19
CA THR A 157 -20.62 -2.44 5.00
C THR A 157 -19.35 -2.09 5.76
N LEU A 158 -18.42 -3.04 5.95
CA LEU A 158 -17.26 -2.88 6.83
C LEU A 158 -16.41 -1.65 6.53
N LEU A 159 -16.21 -1.33 5.25
CA LEU A 159 -15.37 -0.21 4.81
C LEU A 159 -16.18 1.02 4.36
N LEU A 160 -17.51 0.99 4.56
CA LEU A 160 -18.34 2.13 4.20
C LEU A 160 -18.31 3.20 5.30
N PRO A 161 -18.31 4.49 4.93
CA PRO A 161 -18.57 5.55 5.88
C PRO A 161 -19.91 5.33 6.59
N ILE A 162 -19.98 5.67 7.88
CA ILE A 162 -21.22 5.55 8.68
C ILE A 162 -22.40 6.22 7.99
N ALA A 163 -22.19 7.39 7.37
CA ALA A 163 -23.21 8.11 6.62
C ALA A 163 -23.79 7.31 5.44
N GLU A 164 -22.96 6.53 4.75
CA GLU A 164 -23.37 5.66 3.64
C GLU A 164 -24.12 4.42 4.17
N ILE A 165 -23.67 3.84 5.29
CA ILE A 165 -24.38 2.74 5.97
C ILE A 165 -25.78 3.20 6.40
N GLU A 166 -25.89 4.38 7.01
CA GLU A 166 -27.17 4.96 7.43
C GLU A 166 -28.09 5.26 6.24
N LYS A 167 -27.53 5.77 5.15
CA LYS A 167 -28.29 6.01 3.91
C LYS A 167 -28.91 4.72 3.37
N ARG A 168 -28.13 3.65 3.24
CA ARG A 168 -28.62 2.33 2.78
C ARG A 168 -29.70 1.75 3.69
N LYS A 169 -29.54 1.92 5.01
CA LYS A 169 -30.56 1.50 5.99
C LYS A 169 -31.89 2.22 5.80
N ARG A 170 -31.87 3.53 5.52
CA ARG A 170 -33.09 4.30 5.23
C ARG A 170 -33.77 3.83 3.95
N GLU A 171 -33.01 3.67 2.87
CA GLU A 171 -33.55 3.21 1.57
C GLU A 171 -34.18 1.82 1.65
N LYS A 172 -33.64 0.93 2.50
CA LYS A 172 -34.18 -0.42 2.73
C LYS A 172 -35.45 -0.45 3.59
N LEU A 173 -35.73 0.62 4.36
CA LEU A 173 -36.95 0.78 5.17
C LEU A 173 -38.11 1.41 4.37
N GLU A 174 -37.82 2.00 3.21
CA GLU A 174 -38.79 2.64 2.31
C GLU A 174 -39.30 1.68 1.21
N LEU A 175 -38.78 0.45 1.17
CA LEU A 175 -39.18 -0.67 0.30
C LEU A 175 -40.04 -1.69 1.05
#